data_AF-A0A166RKS4-F1
#
_entry.id   AF-A0A166RKS4-F1
#
_cell.length_a   1.000
_cell.length_b   1.000
_cell.length_c   1.000
_cell.angle_alpha   90.00
_cell.angle_beta   90.00
_cell.angle_gamma   90.00
#
_symmetry.space_group_name_H-M   'P 1'
#
loop_
_entity.id
_entity.type
_entity.pdbx_description
1 polymer ?
#
loop_
_entity_poly.entity_id
_entity_poly.type
_entity_poly.pdbx_seq_one_letter_code
_entity_poly.pdbx_strand_id
1 'polypeptide(L)' 'MREYIKPRSLTFWAGLISIACGVLLGIHEANPLGWGPDALINMIGTDTSPAMLVTTGLGLIGIRRKLGA' A
#
# COMPACT_ATOMS: atom_id res chain seq x y z
N MET A 1 -12.54 14.36 -6.86
CA MET A 1 -11.75 13.21 -7.38
C MET A 1 -10.40 13.62 -7.97
N ARG A 2 -10.31 14.69 -8.78
CA ARG A 2 -9.03 15.15 -9.39
C ARG A 2 -7.88 15.45 -8.40
N GLU A 3 -8.20 15.80 -7.16
CA GLU A 3 -7.19 16.10 -6.13
C GLU A 3 -6.51 14.85 -5.54
N TYR A 4 -7.20 13.71 -5.56
CA TYR A 4 -6.69 12.46 -5.00
C TYR A 4 -5.76 11.74 -5.97
N ILE A 5 -6.07 11.79 -7.27
CA ILE A 5 -5.30 11.14 -8.33
C ILE A 5 -4.28 12.14 -8.88
N LYS A 6 -3.03 12.04 -8.44
CA LYS A 6 -1.94 12.89 -8.93
C LYS A 6 -0.74 12.04 -9.33
N PRO A 7 -0.73 11.52 -10.58
CA PRO A 7 0.29 10.58 -11.05
C PRO A 7 1.71 11.18 -11.15
N ARG A 8 1.85 12.51 -11.00
CA ARG A 8 3.17 13.18 -10.89
C ARG A 8 3.70 13.26 -9.46
N SER A 9 2.93 12.85 -8.44
CA SER A 9 3.35 12.90 -7.04
C SER A 9 3.94 11.56 -6.60
N LEU A 10 5.18 11.58 -6.10
CA LEU A 10 5.83 10.39 -5.55
C LEU A 10 5.08 9.86 -4.32
N THR A 11 4.56 10.76 -3.48
CA THR A 11 3.77 10.41 -2.28
C THR A 11 2.45 9.72 -2.63
N PHE A 12 1.85 10.07 -3.78
CA PHE A 12 0.68 9.36 -4.28
C PHE A 12 1.01 7.92 -4.66
N TRP A 13 2.11 7.71 -5.40
CA TRP A 13 2.55 6.37 -5.77
C TRP A 13 2.97 5.54 -4.55
N ALA A 14 3.66 6.13 -3.58
CA ALA A 14 4.02 5.46 -2.33
C ALA A 14 2.77 4.97 -1.57
N GLY A 15 1.74 5.81 -1.46
CA GLY A 15 0.47 5.41 -0.85
C GLY A 15 -0.26 4.32 -1.64
N LEU A 16 -0.29 4.43 -2.97
CA LEU A 16 -0.93 3.44 -3.83
C LEU A 16 -0.25 2.07 -3.78
N ILE A 17 1.09 2.04 -3.80
CA ILE A 17 1.88 0.80 -3.68
C ILE A 17 1.67 0.18 -2.30
N SER A 18 1.62 0.98 -1.23
CA SER A 18 1.34 0.50 0.12
C SER A 18 -0.04 -0.18 0.19
N ILE A 19 -1.07 0.41 -0.43
CA ILE A 19 -2.40 -0.23 -0.56
C ILE A 19 -2.31 -1.53 -1.35
N ALA A 20 -1.63 -1.52 -2.51
CA ALA A 20 -1.51 -2.70 -3.37
C ALA A 20 -0.79 -3.86 -2.65
N CYS A 21 0.29 -3.59 -1.92
CA CYS A 21 0.98 -4.59 -1.10
C CYS A 21 0.06 -5.15 0.00
N GLY A 22 -0.66 -4.30 0.74
CA GLY A 22 -1.60 -4.76 1.75
C GLY A 22 -2.70 -5.66 1.17
N VAL A 23 -3.24 -5.31 -0.01
CA VAL A 23 -4.24 -6.16 -0.69
C VAL A 23 -3.62 -7.48 -1.14
N LEU A 24 -2.44 -7.46 -1.76
CA LEU A 24 -1.76 -8.68 -2.21
C LEU A 24 -1.45 -9.63 -1.06
N LEU A 25 -0.98 -9.11 0.08
CA LEU A 25 -0.72 -9.92 1.27
C LEU A 25 -2.00 -10.49 1.87
N GLY A 26 -3.07 -9.69 1.97
CA GLY A 26 -4.36 -10.18 2.44
C GLY A 26 -4.96 -11.26 1.53
N ILE A 27 -4.76 -11.16 0.20
CA ILE A 27 -5.14 -12.23 -0.73
C ILE A 27 -4.27 -13.47 -0.51
N HIS A 28 -2.95 -13.31 -0.34
CA HIS A 28 -2.03 -14.43 -0.11
C HIS A 28 -2.35 -15.19 1.20
N GLU A 29 -2.74 -14.50 2.26
CA GLU A 29 -3.20 -15.11 3.52
C GLU A 29 -4.46 -15.98 3.32
N ALA A 30 -5.40 -15.54 2.48
CA ALA A 30 -6.62 -16.29 2.20
C ALA A 30 -6.43 -17.40 1.17
N ASN A 31 -5.58 -17.17 0.17
CA ASN A 31 -5.24 -18.09 -0.91
C ASN A 31 -3.75 -17.92 -1.26
N PRO A 32 -2.89 -18.92 -0.98
CA PRO A 32 -1.46 -18.83 -1.25
C PRO A 32 -1.18 -18.50 -2.73
N LEU A 33 -0.85 -17.25 -2.98
CA LEU A 33 -0.27 -16.80 -4.23
C LEU A 33 1.19 -17.28 -4.27
N GLY A 34 1.68 -17.80 -5.40
CA GLY A 34 3.07 -18.29 -5.52
C GLY A 34 4.13 -17.26 -5.10
N TRP A 35 5.39 -17.65 -4.97
CA TRP A 35 6.57 -16.98 -4.39
C TRP A 35 6.71 -15.42 -4.30
N GLY A 36 5.97 -14.62 -5.06
CA GLY A 36 6.05 -13.15 -5.03
C GLY A 36 5.71 -12.52 -3.67
N PRO A 37 4.57 -12.86 -3.03
CA PRO A 37 4.20 -12.30 -1.73
C PRO A 37 5.14 -12.71 -0.60
N ASP A 38 5.75 -13.89 -0.66
CA ASP A 38 6.76 -14.31 0.31
C ASP A 38 7.98 -13.37 0.28
N ALA A 39 8.44 -12.99 -0.92
CA ALA A 39 9.52 -12.02 -1.07
C ALA A 39 9.11 -10.64 -0.54
N LEU A 40 7.86 -10.23 -0.76
CA LEU A 40 7.32 -9.00 -0.18
C LEU A 40 7.34 -9.07 1.35
N ILE A 41 6.77 -10.11 1.97
CA ILE A 41 6.77 -10.30 3.44
C ILE A 41 8.19 -10.20 4.01
N ASN A 42 9.17 -10.84 3.37
CA ASN A 42 10.57 -10.77 3.79
C ASN A 42 11.16 -9.34 3.71
N MET A 43 10.69 -8.50 2.79
CA MET A 43 11.12 -7.09 2.69
C MET A 43 10.44 -6.18 3.70
N ILE A 44 9.15 -6.39 4.00
CA ILE A 44 8.37 -5.51 4.90
C ILE A 44 8.48 -5.95 6.38
N GLY A 45 8.91 -7.19 6.63
CA GLY A 45 8.93 -7.80 7.95
C GLY A 45 7.68 -8.66 8.19
N THR A 46 7.90 -9.82 8.81
CA THR A 46 6.89 -10.88 8.98
C THR A 46 5.69 -10.48 9.81
N ASP A 47 5.83 -9.47 10.67
CA ASP A 47 4.78 -9.07 11.62
C ASP A 47 3.91 -7.93 11.10
N THR A 48 4.03 -7.60 9.81
CA THR A 48 3.29 -6.49 9.20
C THR A 48 1.88 -6.93 8.79
N SER A 49 0.87 -6.42 9.50
CA SER A 49 -0.53 -6.67 9.15
C SER A 49 -0.91 -6.09 7.77
N PRO A 50 -1.59 -6.86 6.89
CA PRO A 50 -2.09 -6.35 5.61
C PRO A 50 -3.00 -5.12 5.75
N ALA A 51 -3.85 -5.09 6.78
CA ALA A 51 -4.76 -3.98 7.06
C ALA A 51 -4.02 -2.68 7.42
N MET A 52 -2.88 -2.80 8.11
CA MET A 52 -2.02 -1.67 8.44
C MET A 52 -1.43 -1.03 7.18
N LEU A 53 -1.02 -1.83 6.19
CA LEU A 53 -0.50 -1.32 4.91
C LEU A 53 -1.58 -0.57 4.12
N VAL A 54 -2.78 -1.13 4.03
CA VAL A 54 -3.92 -0.45 3.37
C VAL A 54 -4.23 0.89 4.06
N THR A 55 -4.32 0.88 5.40
CA THR A 55 -4.64 2.07 6.19
C THR A 55 -3.54 3.14 6.06
N THR A 56 -2.28 2.72 6.07
CA THR A 56 -1.12 3.61 5.91
C THR A 56 -1.11 4.27 4.53
N GLY A 57 -1.36 3.50 3.47
CA GLY A 57 -1.41 4.04 2.11
C GLY A 57 -2.57 5.02 1.90
N LEU A 58 -3.75 4.73 2.47
CA LEU A 58 -4.87 5.68 2.49
C LEU A 58 -4.53 6.95 3.29
N GLY A 59 -3.88 6.81 4.44
CA GLY A 59 -3.39 7.91 5.26
C GLY A 59 -2.41 8.80 4.51
N LEU A 60 -1.44 8.22 3.80
CA LEU A 60 -0.48 8.94 2.96
C LEU A 60 -1.16 9.75 1.85
N ILE A 61 -2.12 9.15 1.14
CA ILE A 61 -2.89 9.86 0.10
C ILE A 61 -3.72 11.00 0.71
N GLY A 62 -4.33 10.77 1.88
CA GLY A 62 -5.11 11.79 2.60
C GLY A 62 -4.27 12.96 3.09
N ILE A 63 -3.13 12.69 3.73
CA ILE A 63 -2.18 13.69 4.21
C ILE A 63 -1.60 14.49 3.02
N ARG A 64 -1.20 13.80 1.95
CA ARG A 64 -0.74 14.44 0.71
C ARG A 64 -1.78 15.43 0.18
N ARG A 65 -3.06 15.04 0.13
CA ARG A 65 -4.14 15.93 -0.30
C ARG A 65 -4.21 17.18 0.59
N LYS A 66 -4.14 17.01 1.91
CA LYS A 66 -4.16 18.13 2.87
C LYS A 66 -2.96 19.07 2.70
N LEU A 67 -1.78 18.54 2.36
CA LEU A 67 -0.55 19.30 2.16
C LEU A 67 -0.43 19.96 0.78
N GLY A 68 -1.33 19.67 -0.17
CA GLY A 68 -1.29 20.23 -1.54
C GLY A 68 -0.20 19.65 -2.44
N ALA A 69 0.55 18.65 -1.97
CA ALA A 69 1.66 17.99 -2.69
C ALA A 69 1.20 17.18 -3.91
#